data_AF-A0A821XR06-F1
#
_entry.id   AF-A0A821XR06-F1
#
_cell.length_a   1.000
_cell.length_b   1.000
_cell.length_c   1.000
_cell.angle_alpha   90.00
_cell.angle_beta   90.00
_cell.angle_gamma   90.00
#
_symmetry.space_group_name_H-M   'P 1'
#
loop_
_entity.id
_entity.type
_entity.pdbx_description
1 polymer ?
#
loop_
_entity_poly.entity_id
_entity_poly.type
_entity_poly.pdbx_seq_one_letter_code
_entity_poly.pdbx_strand_id
1 'polypeptide(L)'
;MHSRDCDTKFNIYLLYPNRPKNLTHNYSIRIDLFEENDFKLLGKIAAQLFIPDTQHKVSCSLSCGEHGYSGAKCEIFHECNCAKDSFCLAPFICVCPLYKFGSRCYLNHSICQLSHNPCQHNDICVPNDDRIDLKGFTCICSQDYSGPRCENINNRIDIY
;
A
#
# COMPACT_ATOMS: atom_id res chain seq x y z
N MET A 1 6.23 -14.11 -24.87
CA MET A 1 6.96 -13.27 -23.90
C MET A 1 5.96 -12.94 -22.79
N HIS A 2 6.03 -13.61 -21.65
CA HIS A 2 5.03 -13.42 -20.58
C HIS A 2 5.35 -12.12 -19.84
N SER A 3 4.39 -11.20 -19.78
CA SER A 3 4.55 -9.96 -19.01
C SER A 3 4.65 -10.31 -17.53
N ARG A 4 5.79 -10.00 -16.92
CA ARG A 4 6.08 -10.27 -15.50
C ARG A 4 5.19 -9.43 -14.59
N ASP A 5 4.74 -8.27 -15.06
CA ASP A 5 3.92 -7.29 -14.34
C ASP A 5 2.81 -6.72 -15.23
N CYS A 6 1.91 -5.90 -14.66
CA CYS A 6 1.07 -5.04 -15.48
C CYS A 6 1.94 -4.04 -16.24
N ASP A 7 1.58 -3.74 -17.49
CA ASP A 7 2.32 -2.76 -18.32
C ASP A 7 2.34 -1.36 -17.66
N THR A 8 1.33 -1.07 -16.83
CA THR A 8 1.20 0.16 -16.05
C THR A 8 1.09 -0.15 -14.56
N LYS A 9 1.96 0.45 -13.74
CA LYS A 9 1.90 0.43 -12.26
C LYS A 9 2.37 1.78 -11.72
N PHE A 10 1.69 2.25 -10.68
CA PHE A 10 1.94 3.54 -10.03
C PHE A 10 2.42 3.32 -8.60
N ASN A 11 3.50 3.98 -8.19
CA ASN A 11 3.91 4.05 -6.79
C ASN A 11 3.72 5.49 -6.33
N ILE A 12 2.81 5.70 -5.39
CA ILE A 12 2.50 7.02 -4.86
C ILE A 12 2.98 7.06 -3.41
N TYR A 13 4.05 7.81 -3.16
CA TYR A 13 4.50 8.10 -1.80
C TYR A 13 3.77 9.33 -1.28
N LEU A 14 2.95 9.16 -0.25
CA LEU A 14 2.26 10.26 0.39
C LEU A 14 3.12 10.78 1.53
N LEU A 15 3.94 11.77 1.20
CA LEU A 15 4.82 12.45 2.14
C LEU A 15 4.06 13.64 2.74
N TYR A 16 4.09 13.76 4.07
CA TYR A 16 3.45 14.88 4.77
C TYR A 16 4.33 16.13 4.69
N PRO A 17 3.87 17.25 4.10
CA PRO A 17 4.69 18.46 4.00
C PRO A 17 4.99 19.10 5.36
N ASN A 18 4.02 19.09 6.27
CA ASN A 18 4.11 19.77 7.57
C ASN A 18 3.71 18.78 8.68
N ARG A 19 4.59 18.57 9.67
CA ARG A 19 4.34 17.79 10.90
C ARG A 19 4.15 18.73 12.11
N PRO A 20 3.32 18.36 13.11
CA PRO A 20 2.37 17.24 13.12
C PRO A 20 1.01 17.62 12.51
N LYS A 21 0.30 16.63 11.94
CA LYS A 21 -1.10 16.79 11.50
C LYS A 21 -2.02 16.93 12.71
N ASN A 22 -3.13 17.64 12.53
CA ASN A 22 -4.11 17.78 13.60
C ASN A 22 -4.74 16.41 13.92
N LEU A 23 -4.50 15.91 15.14
CA LEU A 23 -4.89 14.58 15.61
C LEU A 23 -6.39 14.42 15.84
N THR A 24 -7.16 15.52 15.89
CA THR A 24 -8.62 15.43 16.02
C THR A 24 -9.34 15.14 14.70
N HIS A 25 -8.60 15.11 13.60
CA HIS A 25 -9.15 14.95 12.25
C HIS A 25 -8.88 13.56 11.70
N ASN A 26 -9.82 13.05 10.92
CA ASN A 26 -9.66 11.81 10.18
C ASN A 26 -9.15 12.10 8.76
N TYR A 27 -8.08 11.42 8.37
CA TYR A 27 -7.49 11.57 7.04
C TYR A 27 -7.55 10.25 6.29
N SER A 28 -8.14 10.26 5.11
CA SER A 28 -8.19 9.10 4.23
C SER A 28 -7.73 9.47 2.84
N ILE A 29 -7.18 8.48 2.13
CA ILE A 29 -6.88 8.57 0.71
C ILE A 29 -7.94 7.78 -0.01
N ARG A 30 -8.60 8.43 -0.96
CA ARG A 30 -9.53 7.76 -1.87
C ARG A 30 -8.95 7.79 -3.28
N ILE A 31 -8.84 6.61 -3.86
CA ILE A 31 -8.50 6.39 -5.27
C ILE A 31 -9.78 5.85 -5.91
N ASP A 32 -10.36 6.66 -6.78
CA ASP A 32 -11.52 6.28 -7.58
C ASP A 32 -11.03 5.87 -8.97
N LEU A 33 -11.49 4.71 -9.46
CA LEU A 33 -11.16 4.20 -10.78
C LEU A 33 -12.35 4.40 -11.71
N PHE A 34 -12.10 4.98 -12.88
CA PHE A 34 -13.11 5.28 -13.88
C PHE A 34 -12.75 4.65 -15.23
N GLU A 35 -13.76 4.33 -16.02
CA GLU A 35 -13.61 3.96 -17.42
C GLU A 35 -13.16 5.19 -18.25
N GLU A 36 -12.27 4.98 -19.21
CA GLU A 36 -11.60 6.05 -19.94
C GLU A 36 -12.56 6.87 -20.82
N ASN A 37 -13.54 6.20 -21.43
CA ASN A 37 -14.36 6.80 -22.49
C ASN A 37 -15.54 7.61 -21.94
N ASP A 38 -16.17 7.16 -20.86
CA ASP A 38 -17.42 7.74 -20.34
C ASP A 38 -17.33 8.14 -18.85
N PHE A 39 -16.16 7.99 -18.22
CA PHE A 39 -15.93 8.23 -16.79
C PHE A 39 -16.87 7.46 -15.87
N LYS A 40 -17.35 6.30 -16.30
CA LYS A 40 -18.13 5.42 -15.44
C LYS A 40 -17.27 4.88 -14.31
N LEU A 41 -17.75 4.99 -13.07
CA LEU A 41 -17.04 4.49 -11.90
C LEU A 41 -16.95 2.96 -11.94
N LEU A 42 -15.72 2.44 -12.01
CA LEU A 42 -15.41 1.00 -11.96
C LEU A 42 -15.20 0.52 -10.52
N GLY A 43 -14.58 1.34 -9.68
CA GLY A 43 -14.27 0.94 -8.32
C GLY A 43 -13.69 2.06 -7.45
N LYS A 44 -13.61 1.78 -6.15
CA LYS A 44 -13.06 2.70 -5.15
C LYS A 44 -12.10 1.97 -4.21
N ILE A 45 -10.94 2.55 -3.98
CA ILE A 45 -9.96 2.14 -2.98
C ILE A 45 -9.84 3.31 -1.99
N ALA A 46 -10.16 3.10 -0.72
CA ALA A 46 -10.13 4.13 0.33
C ALA A 46 -9.27 3.74 1.56
N ALA A 47 -7.97 4.04 1.57
CA ALA A 47 -7.12 3.75 2.73
C ALA A 47 -7.22 4.84 3.80
N GLN A 48 -7.57 4.46 5.03
CA GLN A 48 -7.44 5.36 6.18
C GLN A 48 -5.95 5.51 6.51
N LEU A 49 -5.48 6.75 6.63
CA LEU A 49 -4.10 7.02 7.03
C LEU A 49 -3.96 6.79 8.53
N PHE A 50 -3.05 5.90 8.92
CA PHE A 50 -2.64 5.80 10.31
C PHE A 50 -1.72 6.99 10.63
N ILE A 51 -2.23 7.90 11.45
CA ILE A 51 -1.42 8.96 12.04
C ILE A 51 -1.01 8.44 13.42
N PRO A 52 0.30 8.30 13.70
CA PRO A 52 0.76 7.91 15.02
C PRO A 52 0.16 8.89 16.03
N ASP A 53 -0.50 8.33 17.05
CA ASP A 53 -1.27 8.97 18.14
C ASP A 53 -2.82 8.92 18.05
N THR A 54 -3.41 8.42 16.95
CA THR A 54 -4.87 8.15 16.93
C THR A 54 -5.18 6.66 16.83
N GLN A 55 -5.44 6.02 17.97
CA GLN A 55 -6.27 4.81 18.00
C GLN A 55 -7.73 5.20 17.74
N HIS A 56 -8.07 5.55 16.50
CA HIS A 56 -9.48 5.66 16.10
C HIS A 56 -9.79 4.67 14.97
N LYS A 57 -10.49 3.62 15.41
CA LYS A 57 -11.02 2.52 14.62
C LYS A 57 -12.38 2.98 14.06
N VAL A 58 -12.39 3.50 12.83
CA VAL A 58 -13.64 3.76 12.08
C VAL A 58 -13.56 3.16 10.68
N SER A 59 -14.66 2.53 10.29
CA SER A 59 -14.83 1.64 9.14
C SER A 59 -14.67 2.36 7.79
N CYS A 60 -13.44 2.37 7.26
CA CYS A 60 -13.21 2.32 5.81
C CYS A 60 -12.79 0.89 5.47
N SER A 61 -13.73 -0.05 5.45
CA SER A 61 -13.42 -1.39 4.96
C SER A 61 -13.40 -1.35 3.43
N LEU A 62 -12.24 -1.09 2.85
CA LEU A 62 -12.03 -1.33 1.41
C LEU A 62 -11.92 -2.81 1.07
N SER A 63 -11.92 -3.66 2.10
CA SER A 63 -12.06 -5.08 1.95
C SER A 63 -13.54 -5.40 2.06
N CYS A 64 -14.12 -5.90 0.98
CA CYS A 64 -15.42 -6.54 1.02
C CYS A 64 -15.42 -7.85 1.84
N GLY A 65 -14.30 -8.21 2.45
CA GLY A 65 -14.11 -9.43 3.23
C GLY A 65 -14.00 -10.68 2.36
N GLU A 66 -14.60 -10.67 1.18
CA GLU A 66 -14.65 -11.79 0.25
C GLU A 66 -13.90 -11.48 -1.05
N HIS A 67 -13.01 -12.40 -1.45
CA HIS A 67 -12.29 -12.35 -2.71
C HIS A 67 -13.28 -12.46 -3.88
N GLY A 68 -13.23 -11.51 -4.81
CA GLY A 68 -14.17 -11.43 -5.92
C GLY A 68 -15.19 -10.30 -5.82
N TYR A 69 -15.39 -9.71 -4.63
CA TYR A 69 -16.43 -8.69 -4.44
C TYR A 69 -15.88 -7.27 -4.42
N SER A 70 -16.55 -6.34 -5.11
CA SER A 70 -16.20 -4.92 -5.11
C SER A 70 -17.44 -4.00 -5.12
N GLY A 71 -17.19 -2.70 -5.20
CA GLY A 71 -18.21 -1.65 -5.17
C GLY A 71 -18.46 -1.09 -3.77
N ALA A 72 -19.12 0.07 -3.69
CA ALA A 72 -19.34 0.80 -2.43
C ALA A 72 -20.17 0.02 -1.38
N LYS A 73 -20.92 -0.99 -1.83
CA LYS A 73 -21.73 -1.89 -0.99
C LYS A 73 -21.29 -3.35 -1.04
N CYS A 74 -20.20 -3.67 -1.75
CA CYS A 74 -19.71 -5.06 -1.92
C CYS A 74 -20.70 -6.01 -2.61
N GLU A 75 -21.51 -5.49 -3.53
CA GLU A 75 -22.55 -6.27 -4.25
C GLU A 75 -22.09 -6.70 -5.65
N ILE A 76 -20.92 -6.26 -6.12
CA ILE A 76 -20.43 -6.53 -7.48
C ILE A 76 -19.48 -7.72 -7.41
N PHE A 77 -19.88 -8.85 -8.01
CA PHE A 77 -19.04 -10.04 -8.11
C PHE A 77 -18.22 -10.06 -9.40
N HIS A 78 -16.95 -10.46 -9.29
CA HIS A 78 -16.00 -10.65 -10.38
C HIS A 78 -15.42 -12.05 -10.34
N GLU A 79 -15.30 -12.68 -11.50
CA GLU A 79 -14.53 -13.91 -11.65
C GLU A 79 -13.04 -13.58 -11.65
N CYS A 80 -12.39 -13.69 -10.49
CA CYS A 80 -11.04 -13.20 -10.29
C CYS A 80 -9.98 -14.26 -10.51
N ASN A 81 -9.02 -13.94 -11.39
CA ASN A 81 -7.81 -14.75 -11.61
C ASN A 81 -6.60 -14.18 -10.85
N CYS A 82 -6.84 -13.54 -9.70
CA CYS A 82 -5.80 -12.99 -8.84
C CYS A 82 -5.42 -13.99 -7.73
N ALA A 83 -4.30 -13.77 -7.04
CA ALA A 83 -3.92 -14.54 -5.87
C ALA A 83 -4.99 -14.45 -4.76
N LYS A 84 -5.16 -15.54 -4.00
CA LYS A 84 -6.26 -15.69 -3.02
C LYS A 84 -6.26 -14.63 -1.91
N ASP A 85 -5.10 -14.11 -1.55
CA ASP A 85 -4.89 -13.06 -0.55
C ASP A 85 -4.85 -11.65 -1.14
N SER A 86 -5.12 -11.52 -2.44
CA SER A 86 -5.24 -10.23 -3.12
C SER A 86 -6.70 -9.81 -3.25
N PHE A 87 -6.91 -8.55 -3.62
CA PHE A 87 -8.23 -8.00 -3.89
C PHE A 87 -8.38 -7.71 -5.38
N CYS A 88 -9.55 -7.91 -5.96
CA CYS A 88 -9.82 -7.60 -7.36
C CYS A 88 -10.91 -6.52 -7.46
N LEU A 89 -10.60 -5.44 -8.16
CA LEU A 89 -11.57 -4.38 -8.45
C LEU A 89 -12.43 -4.71 -9.66
N ALA A 90 -11.86 -5.49 -10.58
CA ALA A 90 -12.43 -5.97 -11.83
C ALA A 90 -11.74 -7.30 -12.20
N PRO A 91 -12.23 -8.08 -13.18
CA PRO A 91 -11.69 -9.41 -13.50
C PRO A 91 -10.20 -9.43 -13.84
N PHE A 92 -9.67 -8.31 -14.32
CA PHE A 92 -8.27 -8.15 -14.75
C PHE A 92 -7.44 -7.22 -13.85
N ILE A 93 -8.07 -6.53 -12.88
CA ILE A 93 -7.39 -5.55 -12.02
C ILE A 93 -7.20 -6.17 -10.63
N CYS A 94 -5.96 -6.59 -10.34
CA CYS A 94 -5.57 -7.13 -9.05
C CYS A 94 -4.84 -6.08 -8.21
N VAL A 95 -5.25 -5.92 -6.96
CA VAL A 95 -4.61 -5.11 -5.93
C VAL A 95 -3.82 -6.06 -5.04
N CYS A 96 -2.49 -6.01 -5.19
CA CYS A 96 -1.61 -6.94 -4.49
C CYS A 96 -1.40 -6.53 -3.03
N PRO A 97 -1.36 -7.51 -2.10
CA PRO A 97 -0.92 -7.24 -0.74
C PRO A 97 0.57 -6.84 -0.73
N LEU A 98 1.01 -6.26 0.38
CA LEU A 98 2.40 -5.88 0.58
C LEU A 98 3.32 -7.09 0.30
N TYR A 99 4.46 -6.83 -0.34
CA TYR A 99 5.45 -7.83 -0.78
C TYR A 99 5.09 -8.67 -2.00
N LYS A 100 3.85 -8.59 -2.52
CA LYS A 100 3.46 -9.29 -3.75
C LYS A 100 3.43 -8.36 -4.95
N PHE A 101 3.72 -8.91 -6.11
CA PHE A 101 3.70 -8.20 -7.39
C PHE A 101 3.30 -9.14 -8.53
N GLY A 102 3.34 -8.63 -9.76
CA GLY A 102 2.83 -9.31 -10.93
C GLY A 102 1.37 -8.95 -11.18
N SER A 103 0.94 -9.10 -12.43
CA SER A 103 -0.42 -8.75 -12.85
C SER A 103 -1.52 -9.47 -12.07
N ARG A 104 -1.19 -10.64 -11.51
CA ARG A 104 -2.09 -11.47 -10.71
C ARG A 104 -1.66 -11.65 -9.24
N CYS A 105 -0.64 -10.92 -8.78
CA CYS A 105 -0.15 -10.99 -7.40
C CYS A 105 0.35 -12.38 -6.95
N TYR A 106 0.80 -13.23 -7.88
CA TYR A 106 1.39 -14.54 -7.56
C TYR A 106 2.89 -14.48 -7.26
N LEU A 107 3.55 -13.37 -7.62
CA LEU A 107 5.00 -13.20 -7.44
C LEU A 107 5.27 -12.47 -6.13
N ASN A 108 6.40 -12.79 -5.47
CA ASN A 108 6.80 -12.21 -4.20
C ASN A 108 8.15 -11.53 -4.32
N HIS A 109 8.29 -10.37 -3.68
CA HIS A 109 9.55 -9.66 -3.57
C HIS A 109 10.43 -10.30 -2.48
N SER A 110 11.65 -10.69 -2.82
CA SER A 110 12.54 -11.35 -1.87
C SER A 110 13.25 -10.37 -0.93
N ILE A 111 13.31 -9.07 -1.24
CA ILE A 111 14.12 -8.10 -0.50
C ILE A 111 13.58 -7.79 0.90
N CYS A 112 12.26 -7.88 1.08
CA CYS A 112 11.59 -7.64 2.37
C CYS A 112 11.14 -8.95 3.03
N GLN A 113 11.84 -10.06 2.80
CA GLN A 113 11.52 -11.34 3.45
C GLN A 113 11.54 -11.19 4.98
N LEU A 114 10.49 -11.68 5.65
CA LEU A 114 10.34 -11.58 7.11
C LEU A 114 11.49 -12.23 7.89
N SER A 115 12.12 -13.27 7.34
CA SER A 115 13.28 -13.94 7.93
C SER A 115 14.57 -13.11 7.88
N HIS A 116 14.62 -12.08 7.02
CA HIS A 116 15.79 -11.21 6.85
C HIS A 116 15.35 -9.80 6.44
N ASN A 117 14.50 -9.19 7.27
CA ASN A 117 14.00 -7.84 7.04
C ASN A 117 15.18 -6.84 7.05
N PRO A 118 15.39 -6.07 5.97
CA PRO A 118 16.49 -5.12 5.93
C PRO A 118 16.30 -3.93 6.87
N CYS A 119 15.07 -3.63 7.30
CA CYS A 119 14.77 -2.60 8.29
C CYS A 119 15.05 -3.12 9.72
N GLN A 120 15.73 -2.32 10.54
CA GLN A 120 16.02 -2.67 11.93
C GLN A 120 14.76 -2.58 12.79
N HIS A 121 14.84 -3.09 14.03
CA HIS A 121 13.77 -3.01 15.04
C HIS A 121 12.41 -3.58 14.59
N ASN A 122 12.41 -4.48 13.60
CA ASN A 122 11.20 -5.01 12.95
C ASN A 122 10.29 -3.94 12.34
N ASP A 123 10.85 -2.81 11.92
CA ASP A 123 10.13 -1.78 11.18
C ASP A 123 9.66 -2.28 9.79
N ILE A 124 8.73 -1.53 9.18
CA ILE A 124 8.05 -1.96 7.95
C ILE A 124 8.98 -1.75 6.75
N CYS A 125 9.33 -2.83 6.07
CA CYS A 125 10.00 -2.79 4.77
C CYS A 125 8.96 -2.65 3.65
N VAL A 126 9.23 -1.78 2.69
CA VAL A 126 8.43 -1.63 1.49
C VAL A 126 9.36 -1.82 0.29
N PRO A 127 9.16 -2.87 -0.53
CA PRO A 127 9.99 -3.06 -1.72
C PRO A 127 9.73 -1.92 -2.70
N ASN A 128 10.79 -1.36 -3.27
CA ASN A 128 10.65 -0.37 -4.32
C ASN A 128 10.24 -1.06 -5.63
N ASP A 129 9.80 -0.25 -6.59
CA ASP A 129 9.47 -0.77 -7.91
C ASP A 129 10.73 -1.12 -8.68
N ASP A 130 10.91 -2.41 -8.97
CA ASP A 130 12.02 -2.98 -9.75
C ASP A 130 12.23 -2.30 -11.12
N ARG A 131 11.20 -1.62 -11.65
CA ARG A 131 11.28 -0.89 -12.93
C ARG A 131 11.94 0.48 -12.80
N ILE A 132 11.92 1.06 -11.61
CA ILE A 132 12.50 2.39 -11.30
C ILE A 132 13.87 2.21 -10.65
N ASP A 133 14.00 1.23 -9.77
CA ASP A 133 15.26 0.92 -9.09
C ASP A 133 15.39 -0.60 -8.94
N LEU A 134 16.39 -1.16 -9.63
CA LEU A 134 16.49 -2.59 -9.90
C LEU A 134 16.56 -3.48 -8.65
N LYS A 135 16.88 -2.93 -7.46
CA LYS A 135 16.98 -3.66 -6.18
C LYS A 135 16.77 -2.76 -4.94
N GLY A 136 15.85 -1.81 -5.00
CA GLY A 136 15.61 -0.87 -3.89
C GLY A 136 14.59 -1.35 -2.84
N PHE A 137 14.69 -0.84 -1.61
CA PHE A 137 13.64 -0.91 -0.59
C PHE A 137 13.56 0.44 0.15
N THR A 138 12.42 0.70 0.77
CA THR A 138 12.18 1.83 1.66
C THR A 138 11.73 1.31 3.02
N CYS A 139 12.36 1.79 4.10
CA CYS A 139 11.89 1.49 5.45
C CYS A 139 10.95 2.59 5.95
N ILE A 140 9.82 2.18 6.52
CA ILE A 140 8.92 3.06 7.27
C ILE A 140 9.25 2.86 8.75
N CYS A 141 9.97 3.84 9.30
CA CYS A 141 10.43 3.78 10.69
C CYS A 141 9.32 4.12 11.69
N SER A 142 9.33 3.43 12.82
CA SER A 142 8.57 3.82 14.01
C SER A 142 8.97 5.21 14.51
N GLN A 143 8.10 5.85 15.30
CA GLN A 143 8.21 7.27 15.67
C GLN A 143 9.57 7.65 16.31
N ASP A 144 10.21 6.72 17.02
CA ASP A 144 11.47 6.94 17.72
C ASP A 144 12.72 6.59 16.89
N TYR A 145 12.56 6.24 15.62
CA TYR A 145 13.67 5.83 14.76
C TYR A 145 13.73 6.60 13.44
N SER A 146 14.92 6.68 12.86
CA SER A 146 15.19 7.31 11.56
C SER A 146 16.40 6.71 10.86
N GLY A 147 16.68 7.17 9.64
CA GLY A 147 17.71 6.63 8.77
C GLY A 147 17.14 5.67 7.72
N PRO A 148 17.93 5.33 6.68
CA PRO A 148 17.52 4.46 5.59
C PRO A 148 17.08 3.05 6.02
N ARG A 149 17.56 2.57 7.18
CA ARG A 149 17.23 1.25 7.74
C ARG A 149 16.64 1.35 9.15
N CYS A 150 16.20 2.53 9.57
CA CYS A 150 15.70 2.81 10.92
C CYS A 150 16.71 2.48 12.02
N GLU A 151 17.99 2.72 11.72
CA GLU A 151 19.13 2.43 12.59
C GLU A 151 19.39 3.53 13.62
N ASN A 152 18.91 4.75 13.39
CA ASN A 152 19.14 5.89 14.27
C ASN A 152 17.97 6.05 15.23
N ILE A 153 18.28 6.28 16.51
CA ILE A 153 17.27 6.64 17.51
C ILE A 153 17.05 8.16 17.46
N ASN A 154 15.81 8.61 17.39
CA ASN A 154 15.39 10.01 17.27
C ASN A 154 15.63 10.85 18.55
N ASN A 155 16.43 10.38 19.49
CA ASN A 155 16.74 11.06 20.76
C ASN A 155 17.74 12.23 20.62
N ARG A 156 18.15 12.58 19.39
CA ARG A 156 18.99 13.77 19.14
C ARG A 156 18.13 14.90 18.62
N ILE A 157 17.60 15.68 19.56
CA ILE A 157 17.31 17.09 19.29
C ILE A 157 18.68 17.77 19.25
N ASP A 158 19.30 17.86 18.08
CA ASP A 158 20.47 18.73 17.90
C ASP A 158 19.95 20.18 17.91
N ILE A 159 19.93 20.79 19.09
CA ILE A 159 19.73 22.23 19.26
C ILE A 159 21.06 22.89 18.91
N TYR A 160 21.13 23.56 17.76
CA TYR A 160 22.16 24.56 17.46
C TYR A 160 21.66 25.95 17.85
#